data_AF-A0A3Q2FFW9-F1
#
_entry.id   AF-A0A3Q2FFW9-F1
#
_cell.length_a   1.000
_cell.length_b   1.000
_cell.length_c   1.000
_cell.angle_alpha   90.00
_cell.angle_beta   90.00
_cell.angle_gamma   90.00
#
_symmetry.space_group_name_H-M   'P 1'
#
loop_
_entity.id
_entity.type
_entity.pdbx_description
1 polymer ?
#
loop_
_entity_poly.entity_id
_entity_poly.type
_entity_poly.pdbx_seq_one_letter_code
_entity_poly.pdbx_strand_id
1 'polypeptide(L)'
;MAERQQEHEVEEADQIYLLMKEDYRISRNVRLAWFLSKLNQSIRPASPSELQTSENELDLIAVHPKGWQPESPPTTDPCTLMPSTRATFLARRYRFIIELDLSPSTGIVDDSTGEMIFDEVFHALSKCLAGLAQPFKVPGTDQLFRPKIFITILVYSSIIGLTSPQVRFSSVFQSFRASSAKVSHL
;
A
#
# COMPACT_ATOMS: atom_id res chain seq x y z
N MET A 1 -20.73 -47.51 22.14
CA MET A 1 -19.87 -46.32 22.32
C MET A 1 -19.36 -45.93 20.95
N ALA A 2 -19.84 -44.80 20.43
CA ALA A 2 -19.35 -44.21 19.19
C ALA A 2 -19.31 -42.69 19.46
N GLU A 3 -18.15 -42.22 19.86
CA GLU A 3 -17.87 -40.79 19.96
C GLU A 3 -17.86 -40.22 18.54
N ARG A 4 -18.95 -39.53 18.18
CA ARG A 4 -18.97 -38.66 17.01
C ARG A 4 -17.97 -37.54 17.27
N GLN A 5 -16.83 -37.61 16.60
CA GLN A 5 -15.90 -36.49 16.48
C GLN A 5 -16.70 -35.31 15.90
N GLN A 6 -16.85 -34.25 16.68
CA GLN A 6 -17.43 -32.99 16.21
C GLN A 6 -16.45 -32.39 15.20
N GLU A 7 -16.75 -32.54 13.91
CA GLU A 7 -16.15 -31.70 12.87
C GLU A 7 -16.61 -30.27 13.16
N HIS A 8 -15.75 -29.48 13.80
CA HIS A 8 -15.99 -28.05 13.97
C HIS A 8 -15.95 -27.44 12.56
N GLU A 9 -17.10 -27.01 12.05
CA GLU A 9 -17.22 -26.40 10.72
C GLU A 9 -16.38 -25.12 10.71
N VAL A 10 -15.18 -25.20 10.11
CA VAL A 10 -14.25 -24.07 10.02
C VAL A 10 -14.84 -23.07 9.02
N GLU A 11 -15.12 -21.84 9.48
CA GLU A 11 -15.71 -20.79 8.65
C GLU A 11 -14.91 -20.52 7.37
N GLU A 12 -15.61 -20.17 6.28
CA GLU A 12 -14.97 -19.82 5.01
C GLU A 12 -14.40 -18.40 5.05
N ALA A 13 -13.15 -18.24 4.61
CA ALA A 13 -12.52 -16.94 4.47
C ALA A 13 -13.13 -16.16 3.28
N ASP A 14 -13.58 -14.93 3.52
CA ASP A 14 -14.00 -13.98 2.48
C ASP A 14 -12.84 -13.09 2.03
N GLN A 15 -12.06 -12.59 2.98
CA GLN A 15 -10.92 -11.71 2.71
C GLN A 15 -9.71 -12.07 3.56
N ILE A 16 -8.52 -11.98 2.97
CA ILE A 16 -7.24 -12.19 3.67
C ILE A 16 -6.26 -11.06 3.38
N TYR A 17 -5.38 -10.82 4.34
CA TYR A 17 -4.29 -9.84 4.21
C TYR A 17 -2.96 -10.54 4.40
N LEU A 18 -2.07 -10.34 3.43
CA LEU A 18 -0.76 -10.97 3.36
C LEU A 18 0.33 -9.91 3.35
N LEU A 19 1.29 -10.03 4.26
CA LEU A 19 2.45 -9.16 4.35
C LEU A 19 3.60 -9.75 3.56
N MET A 20 4.14 -8.97 2.61
CA MET A 20 5.28 -9.37 1.80
C MET A 20 6.61 -9.08 2.52
N LYS A 21 7.60 -9.97 2.33
CA LYS A 21 8.98 -9.76 2.78
C LYS A 21 9.57 -8.46 2.21
N GLU A 22 10.46 -7.80 2.96
CA GLU A 22 10.99 -6.48 2.58
C GLU A 22 12.15 -6.53 1.58
N ASP A 23 12.94 -7.62 1.61
CA ASP A 23 14.27 -7.67 1.00
C ASP A 23 14.24 -7.50 -0.51
N TYR A 24 13.23 -8.08 -1.16
CA TYR A 24 13.06 -8.03 -2.60
C TYR A 24 11.59 -7.92 -2.99
N ARG A 25 11.35 -7.64 -4.27
CA ARG A 25 10.00 -7.53 -4.82
C ARG A 25 9.40 -8.92 -4.99
N ILE A 26 8.33 -9.22 -4.27
CA ILE A 26 7.57 -10.46 -4.45
C ILE A 26 6.78 -10.41 -5.77
N SER A 27 6.99 -11.42 -6.61
CA SER A 27 6.39 -11.52 -7.94
C SER A 27 4.89 -11.83 -7.87
N ARG A 28 4.17 -11.67 -8.99
CA ARG A 28 2.77 -12.12 -9.08
C ARG A 28 2.65 -13.64 -8.98
N ASN A 29 3.65 -14.36 -9.50
CA ASN A 29 3.64 -15.83 -9.51
C ASN A 29 3.80 -16.40 -8.10
N VAL A 30 4.69 -15.83 -7.28
CA VAL A 30 4.85 -16.22 -5.87
C VAL A 30 3.55 -15.99 -5.09
N ARG A 31 2.91 -14.83 -5.30
CA ARG A 31 1.61 -14.50 -4.68
C ARG A 31 0.50 -15.48 -5.07
N LEU A 32 0.41 -15.81 -6.35
CA LEU A 32 -0.56 -16.78 -6.85
C LEU A 32 -0.25 -18.19 -6.33
N ALA A 33 1.02 -18.61 -6.37
CA ALA A 33 1.45 -19.92 -5.90
C ALA A 33 1.13 -20.12 -4.41
N TRP A 34 1.38 -19.10 -3.57
CA TRP A 34 1.00 -19.13 -2.16
C TRP A 34 -0.51 -19.37 -2.01
N PHE A 35 -1.33 -18.61 -2.72
CA PHE A 35 -2.79 -18.73 -2.65
C PHE A 35 -3.26 -20.13 -3.07
N LEU A 36 -2.79 -20.62 -4.22
CA LEU A 36 -3.13 -21.95 -4.73
C LEU A 36 -2.66 -23.07 -3.79
N SER A 37 -1.49 -22.91 -3.17
CA SER A 37 -0.93 -23.90 -2.24
C SER A 37 -1.73 -24.06 -0.94
N LYS A 38 -2.60 -23.09 -0.63
CA LYS A 38 -3.43 -23.05 0.57
C LYS A 38 -4.92 -23.20 0.27
N LEU A 39 -5.31 -23.38 -0.99
CA LEU A 39 -6.72 -23.57 -1.35
C LEU A 39 -7.32 -24.77 -0.62
N ASN A 40 -8.54 -24.57 -0.13
CA ASN A 40 -9.33 -25.53 0.64
C ASN A 40 -8.62 -26.04 1.91
N GLN A 41 -7.62 -25.31 2.40
CA GLN A 41 -6.95 -25.61 3.67
C GLN A 41 -7.35 -24.59 4.73
N SER A 42 -7.32 -25.03 5.98
CA SER A 42 -7.44 -24.16 7.14
C SER A 42 -6.20 -23.26 7.26
N ILE A 43 -6.42 -21.96 7.30
CA ILE A 43 -5.40 -20.92 7.45
C ILE A 43 -5.68 -20.11 8.72
N ARG A 44 -4.62 -19.68 9.40
CA ARG A 44 -4.70 -18.81 10.57
C ARG A 44 -3.72 -17.64 10.44
N PRO A 45 -4.07 -16.44 10.92
CA PRO A 45 -3.11 -15.33 11.01
C PRO A 45 -1.88 -15.72 11.83
N ALA A 46 -0.71 -15.24 11.41
CA ALA A 46 0.52 -15.32 12.18
C ALA A 46 0.45 -14.34 13.36
N SER A 47 0.96 -14.78 14.51
CA SER A 47 1.11 -13.94 15.69
C SER A 47 2.18 -12.85 15.47
N PRO A 48 2.13 -11.73 16.23
CA PRO A 48 3.12 -10.67 16.12
C PRO A 48 4.58 -11.13 16.31
N SER A 49 4.82 -12.15 17.13
CA SER A 49 6.15 -12.73 17.37
C SER A 49 6.64 -13.56 16.17
N GLU A 50 5.75 -14.34 15.54
CA GLU A 50 6.05 -15.09 14.32
C GLU A 50 6.40 -14.12 13.17
N LEU A 51 5.69 -12.99 13.06
CA LEU A 51 5.95 -11.97 12.02
C LEU A 51 7.31 -11.28 12.14
N GLN A 52 7.89 -11.22 13.34
CA GLN A 52 9.21 -10.60 13.57
C GLN A 52 10.38 -11.52 13.18
N THR A 53 10.17 -12.83 13.24
CA THR A 53 11.19 -13.86 12.99
C THR A 53 10.95 -14.64 11.70
N SER A 54 9.89 -14.31 10.96
CA SER A 54 9.52 -15.00 9.73
C SER A 54 10.52 -14.75 8.62
N GLU A 55 10.98 -15.84 8.02
CA GLU A 55 11.78 -15.84 6.80
C GLU A 55 10.92 -16.02 5.53
N ASN A 56 9.61 -16.19 5.68
CA ASN A 56 8.69 -16.45 4.58
C ASN A 56 8.61 -15.28 3.61
N GLU A 57 8.30 -15.57 2.34
CA GLU A 57 8.02 -14.53 1.35
C GLU A 57 6.71 -13.78 1.63
N LEU A 58 5.74 -14.49 2.21
CA LEU A 58 4.38 -14.05 2.46
C LEU A 58 3.91 -14.56 3.83
N ASP A 59 3.56 -13.64 4.71
CA ASP A 59 2.97 -13.94 6.00
C ASP A 59 1.50 -13.52 6.04
N LEU A 60 0.64 -14.43 6.48
CA LEU A 60 -0.78 -14.13 6.67
C LEU A 60 -0.96 -13.33 7.97
N ILE A 61 -1.49 -12.12 7.87
CA ILE A 61 -1.62 -11.22 9.03
C ILE A 61 -3.07 -11.00 9.48
N ALA A 62 -4.04 -11.25 8.61
CA ALA A 62 -5.46 -11.15 8.94
C ALA A 62 -6.27 -12.06 8.03
N VAL A 63 -7.33 -12.62 8.58
CA VAL A 63 -8.35 -13.40 7.87
C VAL A 63 -9.72 -12.93 8.34
N HIS A 64 -10.64 -12.75 7.41
CA HIS A 64 -12.00 -12.31 7.69
C HIS A 64 -12.99 -13.31 7.08
N PRO A 65 -13.89 -13.88 7.88
CA PRO A 65 -14.96 -14.71 7.38
C PRO A 65 -16.03 -13.87 6.67
N LYS A 66 -16.95 -14.55 5.97
CA LYS A 66 -18.11 -13.89 5.36
C LYS A 66 -18.95 -13.16 6.42
N GLY A 67 -19.26 -11.89 6.17
CA GLY A 67 -20.06 -11.08 7.09
C GLY A 67 -19.27 -10.35 8.18
N TRP A 68 -17.93 -10.46 8.19
CA TRP A 68 -17.08 -9.66 9.06
C TRP A 68 -17.31 -8.14 8.84
N GLN A 69 -17.37 -7.38 9.93
CA GLN A 69 -17.48 -5.92 9.91
C GLN A 69 -16.29 -5.24 10.59
N PRO A 70 -15.96 -3.98 10.25
CA PRO A 70 -14.85 -3.26 10.87
C PRO A 70 -14.93 -3.13 12.40
N GLU A 71 -16.14 -3.12 12.96
CA GLU A 71 -16.40 -3.06 14.40
C GLU A 71 -16.32 -4.43 15.08
N SER A 72 -16.20 -5.51 14.31
CA SER A 72 -16.03 -6.86 14.83
C SER A 72 -14.65 -6.98 15.51
N PRO A 73 -14.56 -7.72 16.62
CA PRO A 73 -13.28 -7.90 17.32
C PRO A 73 -12.25 -8.57 16.40
N PRO A 74 -10.95 -8.29 16.58
CA PRO A 74 -9.89 -9.00 15.88
C PRO A 74 -9.96 -10.48 16.26
N THR A 75 -10.12 -11.35 15.26
CA THR A 75 -10.10 -12.81 15.44
C THR A 75 -8.80 -13.39 14.91
N THR A 76 -8.30 -14.39 15.62
CA THR A 76 -7.18 -15.26 15.21
C THR A 76 -7.66 -16.67 14.86
N ASP A 77 -8.98 -16.85 14.79
CA ASP A 77 -9.58 -18.15 14.54
C ASP A 77 -9.24 -18.63 13.13
N PRO A 78 -9.01 -19.95 12.97
CA PRO A 78 -8.73 -20.50 11.66
C PRO A 78 -9.96 -20.37 10.74
N CYS A 79 -9.72 -20.11 9.46
CA CYS A 79 -10.75 -20.14 8.42
C CYS A 79 -10.27 -20.99 7.24
N THR A 80 -11.19 -21.53 6.45
CA THR A 80 -10.87 -22.28 5.23
C THR A 80 -10.68 -21.31 4.07
N LEU A 81 -9.54 -21.39 3.38
CA LEU A 81 -9.29 -20.57 2.20
C LEU A 81 -10.09 -21.09 1.00
N MET A 82 -10.93 -20.24 0.41
CA MET A 82 -11.79 -20.60 -0.71
C MET A 82 -11.29 -19.97 -2.01
N PRO A 83 -11.65 -20.53 -3.19
CA PRO A 83 -11.37 -19.89 -4.48
C PRO A 83 -11.99 -18.50 -4.62
N SER A 84 -13.08 -18.22 -3.89
CA SER A 84 -13.74 -16.91 -3.84
C SER A 84 -13.05 -15.90 -2.92
N THR A 85 -12.10 -16.33 -2.08
CA THR A 85 -11.45 -15.46 -1.10
C THR A 85 -10.64 -14.36 -1.78
N ARG A 86 -10.84 -13.11 -1.36
CA ARG A 86 -10.10 -11.95 -1.86
C ARG A 86 -8.80 -11.77 -1.09
N ALA A 87 -7.67 -11.85 -1.79
CA ALA A 87 -6.35 -11.67 -1.19
C ALA A 87 -5.81 -10.24 -1.40
N THR A 88 -5.55 -9.53 -0.29
CA THR A 88 -4.87 -8.23 -0.30
C THR A 88 -3.40 -8.42 0.09
N PHE A 89 -2.48 -8.05 -0.80
CA PHE A 89 -1.04 -8.18 -0.57
C PHE A 89 -0.44 -6.82 -0.21
N LEU A 90 0.15 -6.71 0.97
CA LEU A 90 0.75 -5.49 1.50
C LEU A 90 2.27 -5.49 1.33
N ALA A 91 2.79 -4.55 0.53
CA ALA A 91 4.23 -4.40 0.30
C ALA A 91 4.86 -3.44 1.30
N ARG A 92 5.98 -3.82 1.91
CA ARG A 92 6.73 -2.91 2.79
C ARG A 92 7.41 -1.76 2.04
N ARG A 93 7.55 -1.87 0.71
CA ARG A 93 8.19 -0.86 -0.16
C ARG A 93 7.34 -0.58 -1.40
N TYR A 94 6.84 0.64 -1.52
CA TYR A 94 6.15 1.12 -2.73
C TYR A 94 7.02 2.10 -3.50
N ARG A 95 6.91 2.05 -4.83
CA ARG A 95 7.60 2.97 -5.74
C ARG A 95 6.57 3.62 -6.65
N PHE A 96 6.45 4.94 -6.58
CA PHE A 96 5.55 5.73 -7.42
C PHE A 96 6.37 6.62 -8.35
N ILE A 97 5.88 6.76 -9.58
CA ILE A 97 6.35 7.74 -10.55
C ILE A 97 5.16 8.66 -10.80
N ILE A 98 5.34 9.95 -10.55
CA ILE A 98 4.34 10.99 -10.77
C ILE A 98 4.86 11.87 -11.90
N GLU A 99 4.09 11.97 -12.97
CA GLU A 99 4.36 12.91 -14.05
C GLU A 99 3.52 14.17 -13.83
N LEU A 100 4.18 15.32 -13.84
CA LEU A 100 3.60 16.62 -13.52
C LEU A 100 3.80 17.56 -14.70
N ASP A 101 2.70 18.00 -15.30
CA ASP A 101 2.73 19.04 -16.32
C ASP A 101 2.65 20.42 -15.66
N LEU A 102 3.69 21.22 -15.83
CA LEU A 102 3.83 22.62 -15.45
C LEU A 102 4.20 23.48 -16.67
N SER A 103 3.61 23.15 -17.81
CA SER A 103 3.72 23.92 -19.06
C SER A 103 3.07 25.30 -18.94
N PRO A 104 3.34 26.24 -19.86
CA PRO A 104 2.78 27.59 -19.79
C PRO A 104 1.26 27.68 -19.68
N SER A 105 0.52 26.67 -20.18
CA SER A 105 -0.93 26.59 -20.01
C SER A 105 -1.39 26.40 -18.56
N THR A 106 -0.54 25.88 -17.67
CA THR A 106 -0.84 25.79 -16.23
C THR A 106 -0.49 27.07 -15.47
N GLY A 107 0.14 28.05 -16.13
CA GLY A 107 0.46 29.37 -15.58
C GLY A 107 -0.66 30.40 -15.73
N ILE A 108 -1.83 29.99 -16.19
CA ILE A 108 -3.01 30.85 -16.35
C ILE A 108 -3.71 30.97 -14.99
N VAL A 109 -4.28 32.13 -14.70
CA VAL A 109 -5.14 32.35 -13.53
C VAL A 109 -6.50 31.74 -13.83
N ASP A 110 -7.01 30.90 -12.96
CA ASP A 110 -8.39 30.43 -13.06
C ASP A 110 -9.36 31.57 -12.69
N ASP A 111 -10.22 31.95 -13.63
CA ASP A 111 -11.18 33.05 -13.48
C ASP A 111 -12.19 32.80 -12.34
N SER A 112 -12.38 31.54 -11.91
CA SER A 112 -13.35 31.17 -10.88
C SER A 112 -12.79 31.28 -9.45
N THR A 113 -11.51 30.94 -9.26
CA THR A 113 -10.84 30.95 -7.95
C THR A 113 -9.90 32.14 -7.74
N GLY A 114 -9.39 32.74 -8.83
CA GLY A 114 -8.38 33.78 -8.79
C GLY A 114 -6.96 33.28 -8.49
N GLU A 115 -6.75 31.97 -8.38
CA GLU A 115 -5.45 31.33 -8.18
C GLU A 115 -4.83 30.89 -9.51
N MET A 116 -3.50 30.69 -9.55
CA MET A 116 -2.87 30.12 -10.75
C MET A 116 -3.18 28.62 -10.80
N ILE A 117 -3.46 28.08 -11.98
CA ILE A 117 -3.81 26.65 -12.15
C ILE A 117 -2.70 25.73 -11.57
N PHE A 118 -1.44 26.14 -11.62
CA PHE A 118 -0.36 25.35 -11.01
C PHE A 118 -0.45 25.28 -9.47
N ASP A 119 -1.04 26.25 -8.78
CA ASP A 119 -1.20 26.21 -7.32
C ASP A 119 -2.12 25.05 -6.91
N GLU A 120 -3.21 24.84 -7.67
CA GLU A 120 -4.10 23.70 -7.50
C GLU A 120 -3.36 22.37 -7.73
N VAL A 121 -2.50 22.31 -8.76
CA VAL A 121 -1.69 21.13 -9.05
C VAL A 121 -0.75 20.80 -7.88
N PHE A 122 -0.07 21.79 -7.30
CA PHE A 122 0.77 21.57 -6.12
C PHE A 122 -0.05 21.17 -4.88
N HIS A 123 -1.22 21.77 -4.69
CA HIS A 123 -2.12 21.42 -3.60
C HIS A 123 -2.61 19.98 -3.70
N ALA A 124 -3.03 19.56 -4.90
CA ALA A 124 -3.46 18.20 -5.19
C ALA A 124 -2.30 17.21 -4.98
N LEU A 125 -1.09 17.55 -5.45
CA LEU A 125 0.10 16.75 -5.23
C LEU A 125 0.41 16.63 -3.73
N SER A 126 0.37 17.72 -2.98
CA SER A 126 0.61 17.73 -1.52
C SER A 126 -0.38 16.82 -0.79
N LYS A 127 -1.69 16.95 -1.07
CA LYS A 127 -2.72 16.08 -0.51
C LYS A 127 -2.52 14.61 -0.88
N CYS A 128 -2.16 14.34 -2.13
CA CYS A 128 -1.86 12.99 -2.61
C CYS A 128 -0.68 12.38 -1.84
N LEU A 129 0.43 13.12 -1.71
CA LEU A 129 1.62 12.68 -0.98
C LEU A 129 1.34 12.44 0.50
N ALA A 130 0.57 13.33 1.14
CA ALA A 130 0.16 13.18 2.53
C ALA A 130 -0.70 11.92 2.73
N GLY A 131 -1.68 11.69 1.85
CA GLY A 131 -2.53 10.50 1.88
C GLY A 131 -1.76 9.21 1.61
N LEU A 132 -0.85 9.23 0.64
CA LEU A 132 0.03 8.09 0.34
C LEU A 132 0.91 7.73 1.54
N ALA A 133 1.49 8.73 2.22
CA ALA A 133 2.37 8.53 3.35
C ALA A 133 1.63 8.17 4.66
N GLN A 134 0.30 8.29 4.70
CA GLN A 134 -0.49 8.06 5.90
C GLN A 134 -0.48 6.58 6.30
N PRO A 135 0.02 6.24 7.50
CA PRO A 135 -0.12 4.89 8.04
C PRO A 135 -1.59 4.52 8.27
N PHE A 136 -1.93 3.25 8.09
CA PHE A 136 -3.28 2.75 8.34
C PHE A 136 -3.24 1.43 9.13
N LYS A 137 -4.30 1.16 9.91
CA LYS A 137 -4.45 -0.14 10.58
C LYS A 137 -4.91 -1.18 9.58
N VAL A 138 -4.28 -2.35 9.57
CA VAL A 138 -4.78 -3.45 8.72
C VAL A 138 -6.13 -3.89 9.27
N PRO A 139 -7.18 -3.97 8.43
CA PRO A 139 -8.52 -4.37 8.86
C PRO A 139 -8.50 -5.67 9.68
N GLY A 140 -9.29 -5.69 10.75
CA GLY A 140 -9.37 -6.80 11.71
C GLY A 140 -8.09 -7.10 12.49
N THR A 141 -7.16 -6.15 12.56
CA THR A 141 -5.96 -6.23 13.41
C THR A 141 -5.69 -4.88 14.09
N ASP A 142 -4.94 -4.92 15.19
CA ASP A 142 -4.34 -3.71 15.78
C ASP A 142 -2.99 -3.34 15.15
N GLN A 143 -2.57 -4.05 14.11
CA GLN A 143 -1.28 -3.82 13.46
C GLN A 143 -1.33 -2.57 12.59
N LEU A 144 -0.51 -1.57 12.95
CA LEU A 144 -0.32 -0.37 12.15
C LEU A 144 0.65 -0.65 11.00
N PHE A 145 0.17 -0.55 9.77
CA PHE A 145 0.95 -0.72 8.57
C PHE A 145 1.64 0.58 8.15
N ARG A 146 2.97 0.53 8.03
CA ARG A 146 3.84 1.67 7.69
C ARG A 146 4.76 1.30 6.52
N PRO A 147 4.35 1.53 5.27
CA PRO A 147 5.20 1.24 4.14
C PRO A 147 6.31 2.30 3.96
N LYS A 148 7.45 1.88 3.41
CA LYS A 148 8.46 2.79 2.87
C LYS A 148 8.07 3.18 1.46
N ILE A 149 7.85 4.46 1.22
CA ILE A 149 7.41 4.98 -0.07
C ILE A 149 8.55 5.73 -0.74
N PHE A 150 8.85 5.35 -1.97
CA PHE A 150 9.82 6.02 -2.82
C PHE A 150 9.07 6.68 -3.97
N ILE A 151 9.32 7.96 -4.21
CA ILE A 151 8.59 8.75 -5.18
C ILE A 151 9.59 9.40 -6.13
N THR A 152 9.35 9.26 -7.42
CA THR A 152 10.04 10.02 -8.46
C THR A 152 9.01 10.95 -9.09
N ILE A 153 9.30 12.24 -9.12
CA ILE A 153 8.44 13.23 -9.76
C ILE A 153 9.14 13.72 -11.02
N LEU A 154 8.49 13.52 -12.16
CA LEU A 154 8.94 13.96 -13.46
C LEU A 154 8.15 15.22 -13.81
N VAL A 155 8.82 16.37 -13.91
CA VAL A 155 8.16 17.64 -14.18
C VAL A 155 8.46 18.08 -15.61
N TYR A 156 7.42 18.27 -16.40
CA TYR A 156 7.50 18.98 -17.66
C TYR A 156 7.23 20.46 -17.41
N SER A 157 8.23 21.33 -17.57
CA SER A 157 8.01 22.77 -17.47
C SER A 157 8.82 23.51 -18.52
N SER A 158 8.17 24.44 -19.21
CA SER A 158 8.81 25.35 -20.16
C SER A 158 9.16 26.72 -19.55
N ILE A 159 8.85 26.93 -18.26
CA ILE A 159 8.90 28.25 -17.60
C ILE A 159 10.11 28.41 -16.67
N ILE A 160 10.76 27.33 -16.23
CA ILE A 160 11.89 27.43 -15.30
C ILE A 160 13.15 27.87 -16.09
N GLY A 161 13.36 29.18 -16.16
CA GLY A 161 14.67 29.76 -16.45
C GLY A 161 15.62 29.46 -15.30
N LEU A 162 16.42 28.41 -15.43
CA LEU A 162 17.50 28.13 -14.48
C LEU A 162 18.47 29.31 -14.48
N THR A 163 18.65 29.96 -13.31
CA THR A 163 19.57 31.11 -13.14
C THR A 163 21.05 30.72 -13.16
N SER A 164 21.36 29.43 -13.35
CA SER A 164 22.73 28.95 -13.57
C SER A 164 22.79 28.06 -14.80
N PRO A 165 23.84 28.19 -15.64
CA PRO A 165 23.99 27.39 -16.84
C PRO A 165 24.35 25.95 -16.46
N GLN A 166 23.34 25.09 -16.38
CA GLN A 166 23.53 23.65 -16.40
C GLN A 166 23.16 23.09 -17.78
N VAL A 167 24.01 22.17 -18.25
CA VAL A 167 23.90 21.52 -19.55
C VAL A 167 22.52 20.88 -19.69
N ARG A 168 21.86 21.18 -20.81
CA ARG A 168 20.51 20.77 -21.19
C ARG A 168 20.40 19.23 -21.23
N PHE A 169 19.92 18.63 -20.16
CA PHE A 169 19.28 17.30 -20.21
C PHE A 169 17.77 17.53 -20.30
N SER A 170 17.13 17.11 -21.39
CA SER A 170 15.68 17.13 -21.57
C SER A 170 14.93 16.13 -20.67
N SER A 171 15.45 15.88 -19.47
CA SER A 171 14.85 15.10 -18.40
C SER A 171 15.55 15.51 -17.12
N VAL A 172 15.00 16.46 -16.38
CA VAL A 172 15.51 16.79 -15.05
C VAL A 172 15.12 15.64 -14.12
N PHE A 173 16.05 14.71 -13.87
CA PHE A 173 15.90 13.70 -12.82
C PHE A 173 16.17 14.36 -11.46
N GLN A 174 15.15 14.91 -10.81
CA GLN A 174 15.21 15.19 -9.37
C GLN A 174 14.64 14.00 -8.61
N SER A 175 15.53 13.09 -8.18
CA SER A 175 15.18 12.03 -7.24
C SER A 175 15.02 12.64 -5.84
N PHE A 176 13.81 13.01 -5.46
CA PHE A 176 13.50 13.34 -4.07
C PHE A 176 13.42 12.04 -3.25
N ARG A 177 14.45 11.80 -2.43
CA ARG A 177 14.39 10.73 -1.43
C ARG A 177 13.61 11.23 -0.22
N ALA A 178 12.29 11.10 -0.24
CA ALA A 178 11.45 11.34 0.94
C ALA A 178 11.69 10.21 1.97
N SER A 179 12.74 10.34 2.78
CA SER A 179 12.92 9.51 3.98
C SER A 179 12.27 10.23 5.15
N SER A 180 11.02 9.85 5.45
CA SER A 180 10.28 10.26 6.66
C SER A 180 10.54 11.72 7.08
N ALA A 181 10.10 12.68 6.28
CA ALA A 181 10.12 14.07 6.67
C ALA A 181 9.10 14.28 7.80
N LYS A 182 9.58 14.63 9.00
CA LYS A 182 8.75 15.33 9.98
C LYS A 182 8.26 16.60 9.29
N VAL A 183 6.94 16.71 9.14
CA VAL A 183 6.29 17.94 8.68
C VAL A 183 6.47 18.96 9.80
N SER A 184 7.47 19.83 9.64
CA SER A 184 7.59 21.05 10.41
C SER A 184 6.69 22.08 9.76
N HIS A 185 5.69 22.56 10.50
CA HIS A 185 4.85 23.69 10.10
C HIS A 185 5.70 24.92 9.81
N LEU A 186 5.42 25.57 8.67
CA LEU A 186 5.51 27.01 8.49
C LEU A 186 4.10 27.49 8.14
#